data_AF-A0A518BJZ7-F1
#
_entry.id   AF-A0A518BJZ7-F1
#
_cell.length_a   1.000
_cell.length_b   1.000
_cell.length_c   1.000
_cell.angle_alpha   90.00
_cell.angle_beta   90.00
_cell.angle_gamma   90.00
#
_symmetry.space_group_name_H-M   'P 1'
#
loop_
_entity.id
_entity.type
_entity.pdbx_description
1 polymer ?
#
loop_
_entity_poly.entity_id
_entity_poly.type
_entity_poly.pdbx_seq_one_letter_code
_entity_poly.pdbx_strand_id
1 'polypeptide(L)'
;MSPRSRASRRTVPAATADLASIAFLAIAGPALAVESGWVGLSPWLLIVGIGLLGGCLACLWQMLQRMGELLAESRRQGDELAQLRERVAGWVGDRESLDLRRIEHVLVDVRDGQQRVEDVLLRTVELATRPQRDEVPTTAGIDADALVERITNRVLALGYDRVQVVSGRDEIAALPADGRGEILVEARRAGVAHKGRVLIKGGRIADIDMQPPYAMFP
;
A
#
# COMPACT_ATOMS: atom_id res chain seq x y z
N MET A 1 -22.92 0.33 16.16
CA MET A 1 -24.33 0.59 15.77
C MET A 1 -24.46 0.28 14.29
N SER A 2 -24.91 -0.92 13.94
CA SER A 2 -24.98 -1.39 12.54
C SER A 2 -26.34 -1.10 11.90
N PRO A 3 -26.38 -0.63 10.64
CA PRO A 3 -27.63 -0.40 9.94
C PRO A 3 -28.22 -1.72 9.48
N ARG A 4 -29.43 -2.02 9.96
CA ARG A 4 -30.27 -3.13 9.49
C ARG A 4 -30.68 -2.86 8.03
N SER A 5 -29.98 -3.50 7.10
CA SER A 5 -30.37 -3.59 5.69
C SER A 5 -31.66 -4.41 5.59
N ARG A 6 -32.79 -3.73 5.38
CA ARG A 6 -34.08 -4.34 5.02
C ARG A 6 -33.96 -4.90 3.61
N ALA A 7 -33.68 -6.20 3.51
CA ALA A 7 -33.86 -6.95 2.28
C ALA A 7 -35.36 -6.97 1.93
N SER A 8 -35.73 -6.13 0.96
CA SER A 8 -37.03 -6.13 0.31
C SER A 8 -37.23 -7.47 -0.39
N ARG A 9 -37.93 -8.40 0.28
CA ARG A 9 -38.47 -9.60 -0.37
C ARG A 9 -39.57 -9.14 -1.34
N ARG A 10 -39.20 -8.86 -2.59
CA ARG A 10 -40.14 -8.86 -3.71
C ARG A 10 -40.63 -10.29 -3.88
N THR A 11 -41.76 -10.60 -3.27
CA THR A 11 -42.59 -11.74 -3.61
C THR A 11 -43.02 -11.60 -5.06
N VAL A 12 -42.42 -12.37 -5.94
CA VAL A 12 -42.89 -12.53 -7.33
C VAL A 12 -44.25 -13.25 -7.25
N PRO A 13 -45.35 -12.66 -7.74
CA PRO A 13 -46.63 -13.34 -7.76
C PRO A 13 -46.52 -14.58 -8.65
N ALA A 14 -46.87 -15.74 -8.09
CA ALA A 14 -46.97 -17.00 -8.81
C ALA A 14 -48.09 -16.88 -9.86
N ALA A 15 -47.72 -16.47 -11.07
CA ALA A 15 -48.57 -16.45 -12.25
C ALA A 15 -48.77 -17.87 -12.82
N THR A 16 -49.13 -18.84 -11.99
CA THR A 16 -49.44 -20.22 -12.39
C THR A 16 -50.95 -20.48 -12.45
N ALA A 17 -51.79 -19.50 -12.13
CA ALA A 17 -53.24 -19.71 -12.04
C ALA A 17 -54.00 -19.56 -13.37
N ASP A 18 -53.40 -19.01 -14.44
CA ASP A 18 -54.18 -18.62 -15.63
C ASP A 18 -54.03 -19.52 -16.87
N LEU A 19 -53.17 -20.54 -16.81
CA LEU A 19 -53.00 -21.47 -17.93
C LEU A 19 -54.15 -22.49 -18.04
N ALA A 20 -54.87 -22.76 -16.94
CA ALA A 20 -56.02 -23.66 -16.97
C ALA A 20 -57.25 -23.06 -17.69
N SER A 21 -57.43 -21.74 -17.63
CA SER A 21 -58.54 -21.05 -18.28
C SER A 21 -58.39 -20.95 -19.80
N ILE A 22 -57.15 -20.88 -20.30
CA ILE A 22 -56.87 -20.79 -21.74
C ILE A 22 -57.02 -22.17 -22.43
N ALA A 23 -56.68 -23.26 -21.73
CA ALA A 23 -56.82 -24.61 -22.28
C ALA A 23 -58.28 -25.02 -22.51
N PHE A 24 -59.22 -24.50 -21.71
CA PHE A 24 -60.64 -24.85 -21.84
C PHE A 24 -61.32 -24.20 -23.05
N LEU A 25 -60.80 -23.07 -23.55
CA LEU A 25 -61.37 -22.39 -24.73
C LEU A 25 -60.94 -23.03 -26.06
N ALA A 26 -59.83 -23.78 -26.09
CA ALA A 26 -59.29 -24.38 -27.32
C ALA A 26 -60.01 -25.68 -27.73
N ILE A 27 -60.68 -26.37 -26.81
CA ILE A 27 -61.32 -27.67 -27.08
C ILE A 27 -62.78 -27.51 -27.55
N ALA A 28 -63.44 -26.39 -27.23
CA ALA A 28 -64.85 -26.15 -27.60
C ALA A 28 -65.05 -25.49 -28.98
N GLY A 29 -63.99 -25.02 -29.63
CA GLY A 29 -64.07 -24.27 -30.90
C GLY A 29 -64.49 -25.05 -32.17
N PRO A 30 -64.22 -26.36 -32.34
CA PRO A 30 -64.46 -26.98 -33.65
C PRO A 30 -65.94 -27.30 -33.95
N ALA A 31 -66.83 -27.22 -32.97
CA ALA A 31 -68.23 -27.59 -33.17
C ALA A 31 -69.09 -26.49 -33.80
N LEU A 32 -68.69 -25.22 -33.75
CA LEU A 32 -69.50 -24.09 -34.26
C LEU A 32 -69.00 -23.53 -35.61
N ALA A 33 -67.86 -24.00 -36.13
CA ALA A 33 -67.31 -23.56 -37.41
C ALA A 33 -67.86 -24.33 -38.63
N VAL A 34 -68.77 -25.28 -38.43
CA VAL A 34 -69.28 -26.18 -39.49
C VAL A 34 -70.37 -25.53 -40.35
N GLU A 35 -71.03 -24.46 -39.91
CA GLU A 35 -72.13 -23.83 -40.67
C GLU A 35 -71.69 -22.68 -41.61
N SER A 36 -70.50 -22.10 -41.42
CA SER A 36 -70.04 -21.01 -42.28
C SER A 36 -69.24 -21.56 -43.46
N GLY A 37 -69.89 -22.02 -44.54
CA GLY A 37 -69.44 -22.11 -45.96
C GLY A 37 -67.98 -22.38 -46.39
N TRP A 38 -67.05 -22.67 -45.49
CA TRP A 38 -65.60 -22.81 -45.68
C TRP A 38 -65.22 -24.28 -45.87
N VAL A 39 -66.10 -25.07 -46.48
CA VAL A 39 -65.93 -26.53 -46.72
C VAL A 39 -64.82 -26.83 -47.75
N GLY A 40 -64.08 -25.81 -48.21
CA GLY A 40 -62.95 -25.94 -49.13
C GLY A 40 -61.55 -25.79 -48.49
N LEU A 41 -61.43 -25.54 -47.18
CA LEU A 41 -60.11 -25.53 -46.55
C LEU A 41 -59.53 -26.94 -46.53
N SER A 42 -58.53 -27.16 -47.38
CA SER A 42 -57.77 -28.41 -47.47
C SER A 42 -57.32 -28.85 -46.06
N PRO A 43 -57.57 -30.11 -45.64
CA PRO A 43 -57.18 -30.62 -44.31
C PRO A 43 -55.68 -30.47 -44.02
N TRP A 44 -54.86 -30.35 -45.07
CA TRP A 44 -53.43 -30.03 -44.97
C TRP A 44 -53.15 -28.69 -44.28
N LEU A 45 -54.01 -27.68 -44.44
CA LEU A 45 -53.83 -26.38 -43.78
C LEU A 45 -53.99 -26.46 -42.26
N LEU A 46 -54.89 -27.32 -41.77
CA LEU A 46 -55.05 -27.55 -40.32
C LEU A 46 -53.81 -28.24 -39.73
N ILE A 47 -53.26 -29.23 -40.43
CA ILE A 47 -52.04 -29.92 -40.01
C ILE A 47 -50.86 -28.93 -39.95
N VAL A 48 -50.72 -28.08 -40.98
CA VAL A 48 -49.67 -27.04 -41.01
C VAL A 48 -49.89 -26.02 -39.88
N GLY A 49 -51.12 -25.58 -39.64
CA GLY A 49 -51.45 -24.64 -38.56
C GLY A 49 -51.12 -25.19 -37.17
N ILE A 50 -51.49 -26.45 -36.89
CA ILE A 50 -51.17 -27.12 -35.63
C ILE A 50 -49.66 -27.31 -35.49
N GLY A 51 -48.96 -27.68 -36.56
CA GLY A 51 -47.51 -27.80 -36.58
C GLY A 51 -46.80 -26.48 -36.27
N LEU A 52 -47.27 -25.37 -36.84
CA LEU A 52 -46.71 -24.04 -36.61
C LEU A 52 -46.95 -23.56 -35.17
N LEU A 53 -48.16 -23.76 -34.64
CA LEU A 53 -48.47 -23.46 -33.24
C LEU A 53 -47.64 -24.31 -32.26
N GLY A 54 -47.49 -25.61 -32.53
CA GLY A 54 -46.64 -26.50 -31.75
C GLY A 54 -45.17 -26.08 -31.79
N GLY A 55 -44.66 -25.69 -32.96
CA GLY A 55 -43.31 -25.16 -33.12
C GLY A 55 -43.08 -23.86 -32.35
N CYS A 56 -44.03 -22.92 -32.40
CA CYS A 56 -43.98 -21.69 -31.60
C CYS A 56 -43.99 -21.96 -30.09
N LEU A 57 -44.83 -22.89 -29.62
CA LEU A 57 -44.90 -23.25 -28.21
C LEU A 57 -43.59 -23.91 -27.74
N ALA A 58 -43.01 -24.81 -28.54
CA ALA A 58 -41.73 -25.44 -28.25
C ALA A 58 -40.58 -24.42 -28.21
N CYS A 59 -40.56 -23.47 -29.16
CA CYS A 59 -39.57 -22.40 -29.19
C CYS A 59 -39.69 -21.47 -27.97
N LEU A 60 -40.91 -21.08 -27.60
CA LEU A 60 -41.17 -20.28 -26.40
C LEU A 60 -40.72 -21.02 -25.14
N TRP A 61 -41.04 -22.31 -25.03
CA TRP A 61 -40.63 -23.16 -23.92
C TRP A 61 -39.10 -23.24 -23.80
N GLN A 62 -38.41 -23.47 -24.91
CA GLN A 62 -36.95 -23.53 -24.94
C GLN A 62 -36.31 -22.18 -24.56
N MET A 63 -36.90 -21.07 -25.00
CA MET A 63 -36.43 -19.73 -24.62
C MET A 63 -36.63 -19.46 -23.13
N LEU A 64 -37.76 -19.87 -22.55
CA LEU A 64 -38.01 -19.78 -21.11
C LEU A 64 -37.01 -20.62 -20.29
N GLN A 65 -36.67 -21.83 -20.76
CA GLN A 65 -35.63 -22.65 -20.12
C GLN A 65 -34.27 -21.94 -20.15
N ARG A 66 -33.88 -21.37 -21.30
CA ARG A 66 -32.63 -20.62 -21.40
C ARG A 66 -32.60 -19.37 -20.52
N MET A 67 -33.71 -18.63 -20.43
CA MET A 67 -33.80 -17.49 -19.50
C MET A 67 -33.70 -17.95 -18.05
N GLY A 68 -34.28 -19.10 -17.70
CA GLY A 68 -34.15 -19.71 -16.38
C GLY A 68 -32.72 -20.04 -16.02
N GLU A 69 -31.95 -20.63 -16.94
CA GLU A 69 -30.54 -20.94 -16.76
C GLU A 69 -29.69 -19.68 -16.55
N LEU A 70 -29.90 -18.64 -17.38
CA LEU A 70 -29.18 -17.37 -17.25
C LEU A 70 -29.48 -16.65 -15.91
N LEU A 71 -30.73 -16.72 -15.45
CA LEU A 71 -31.11 -16.15 -14.16
C LEU A 71 -30.51 -16.95 -13.00
N ALA A 72 -30.41 -18.27 -13.12
CA ALA A 72 -29.76 -19.11 -12.11
C ALA A 72 -28.25 -18.81 -12.02
N GLU A 73 -27.59 -18.63 -13.16
CA GLU A 73 -26.17 -18.31 -13.21
C GLU A 73 -25.89 -16.89 -12.66
N SER A 74 -26.72 -15.91 -13.02
CA SER A 74 -26.61 -14.56 -12.47
C SER A 74 -26.79 -14.54 -10.94
N ARG A 75 -27.68 -15.37 -10.39
CA ARG A 75 -27.84 -15.52 -8.93
C ARG A 75 -26.59 -16.12 -8.29
N ARG A 76 -26.00 -17.16 -8.89
CA ARG A 76 -24.75 -17.77 -8.40
C ARG A 76 -23.61 -16.76 -8.34
N GLN A 77 -23.42 -15.97 -9.39
CA GLN A 77 -22.42 -14.90 -9.41
C GLN A 77 -22.69 -13.85 -8.33
N GLY A 78 -23.96 -13.50 -8.10
CA GLY A 78 -24.35 -12.60 -7.01
C GLY A 78 -23.99 -13.15 -5.63
N ASP A 79 -24.22 -14.44 -5.39
CA ASP A 79 -23.88 -15.12 -4.13
C ASP A 79 -22.36 -15.22 -3.93
N GLU A 80 -21.60 -15.49 -4.99
CA GLU A 80 -20.13 -15.49 -4.95
C GLU A 80 -19.55 -14.11 -4.62
N LEU A 81 -20.10 -13.05 -5.23
CA LEU A 81 -19.70 -11.67 -4.93
C LEU A 81 -20.08 -11.27 -3.50
N ALA A 82 -21.22 -11.73 -3.00
CA ALA A 82 -21.62 -11.51 -1.61
C ALA A 82 -20.67 -12.19 -0.63
N GLN A 83 -20.28 -13.44 -0.90
CA GLN A 83 -19.28 -14.16 -0.09
C GLN A 83 -17.90 -13.49 -0.15
N LEU A 84 -17.47 -13.03 -1.33
CA LEU A 84 -16.20 -12.31 -1.48
C LEU A 84 -16.22 -11.01 -0.66
N ARG A 85 -17.32 -10.27 -0.71
CA ARG A 85 -17.51 -9.06 0.09
C ARG A 85 -17.44 -9.35 1.58
N GLU A 86 -18.04 -10.43 2.05
CA GLU A 86 -17.99 -10.83 3.46
C GLU A 86 -16.56 -11.20 3.89
N ARG A 87 -15.82 -11.95 3.07
CA ARG A 87 -14.41 -12.28 3.33
C ARG A 87 -13.52 -11.03 3.38
N VAL A 88 -13.69 -10.11 2.43
CA VAL A 88 -12.95 -8.85 2.40
C VAL A 88 -13.29 -7.99 3.61
N ALA A 89 -14.57 -7.91 4.00
CA ALA A 89 -14.98 -7.18 5.21
C ALA A 89 -14.37 -7.79 6.48
N GLY A 90 -14.31 -9.13 6.57
CA GLY A 90 -13.62 -9.82 7.65
C GLY A 90 -12.13 -9.48 7.71
N TRP A 91 -11.42 -9.55 6.59
CA TRP A 91 -9.99 -9.21 6.52
C TRP A 91 -9.70 -7.75 6.86
N VAL A 92 -10.55 -6.81 6.42
CA VAL A 92 -10.41 -5.40 6.75
C VAL A 92 -10.61 -5.19 8.25
N GLY A 93 -11.63 -5.80 8.86
CA GLY A 93 -11.86 -5.73 10.30
C GLY A 93 -10.71 -6.31 11.12
N ASP A 94 -10.17 -7.46 10.70
CA ASP A 94 -9.01 -8.07 11.35
C ASP A 94 -7.77 -7.15 11.25
N ARG A 95 -7.53 -6.54 10.09
CA ARG A 95 -6.39 -5.65 9.87
C ARG A 95 -6.49 -4.36 10.68
N GLU A 96 -7.66 -3.73 10.71
CA GLU A 96 -7.88 -2.52 11.52
C GLU A 96 -7.62 -2.78 13.00
N SER A 97 -7.99 -3.96 13.52
CA SER A 97 -7.74 -4.35 14.91
C SER A 97 -6.25 -4.58 15.22
N LEU A 98 -5.52 -5.20 14.27
CA LEU A 98 -4.09 -5.47 14.39
C LEU A 98 -3.26 -4.19 14.26
N ASP A 99 -3.64 -3.32 13.32
CA ASP A 99 -2.94 -2.07 13.09
C ASP A 99 -3.16 -1.10 14.26
N LEU A 100 -4.35 -1.05 14.88
CA LEU A 100 -4.55 -0.16 16.03
C LEU A 100 -3.66 -0.53 17.21
N ARG A 101 -3.59 -1.81 17.59
CA ARG A 101 -2.74 -2.28 18.70
C ARG A 101 -1.26 -2.13 18.40
N ARG A 102 -0.86 -2.34 17.14
CA ARG A 102 0.52 -2.14 16.70
C ARG A 102 0.90 -0.67 16.71
N ILE A 103 0.03 0.21 16.22
CA ILE A 103 0.25 1.66 16.23
C ILE A 103 0.31 2.16 17.67
N GLU A 104 -0.55 1.68 18.57
CA GLU A 104 -0.48 2.00 20.00
C GLU A 104 0.89 1.62 20.59
N HIS A 105 1.38 0.41 20.31
CA HIS A 105 2.69 -0.02 20.81
C HIS A 105 3.83 0.84 20.24
N VAL A 106 3.79 1.14 18.94
CA VAL A 106 4.80 2.00 18.30
C VAL A 106 4.77 3.42 18.87
N LEU A 107 3.58 3.96 19.17
CA LEU A 107 3.46 5.28 19.81
C LEU A 107 4.01 5.28 21.24
N VAL A 108 3.77 4.21 22.00
CA VAL A 108 4.38 4.03 23.34
C VAL A 108 5.90 3.97 23.23
N ASP A 109 6.44 3.17 22.31
CA ASP A 109 7.88 3.03 22.09
C ASP A 109 8.53 4.36 21.69
N VAL A 110 7.88 5.15 20.81
CA VAL A 110 8.38 6.47 20.39
C VAL A 110 8.38 7.46 21.56
N ARG A 111 7.30 7.49 22.34
CA ARG A 111 7.20 8.36 23.53
C ARG A 111 8.28 8.01 24.56
N ASP A 112 8.46 6.72 24.84
CA ASP A 112 9.45 6.25 25.80
C ASP A 112 10.88 6.49 25.29
N GLY A 113 11.09 6.44 23.96
CA GLY A 113 12.34 6.82 23.31
C GLY A 113 12.65 8.31 23.45
N GLN A 114 11.66 9.18 23.24
CA GLN A 114 11.79 10.63 23.44
C GLN A 114 12.16 10.96 24.89
N GLN A 115 11.49 10.33 25.85
CA GLN A 115 11.76 10.54 27.27
C GLN A 115 13.20 10.14 27.65
N ARG A 116 13.73 9.03 27.10
CA ARG A 116 15.14 8.66 27.30
C ARG A 116 16.11 9.67 26.70
N VAL A 117 15.79 10.22 25.53
CA VAL A 117 16.64 11.26 24.90
C VAL A 117 16.63 12.53 25.73
N GLU A 118 15.47 12.96 26.24
CA GLU A 118 15.38 14.09 27.17
C GLU A 118 16.21 13.84 28.43
N ASP A 119 16.10 12.67 29.06
CA ASP A 119 16.88 12.32 30.25
C ASP A 119 18.40 12.37 29.98
N VAL A 120 18.84 11.88 28.82
CA VAL A 120 20.26 11.94 28.42
C VAL A 120 20.70 13.38 28.18
N LEU A 121 19.89 14.19 27.50
CA LEU A 121 20.20 15.61 27.26
C LEU A 121 20.29 16.38 28.58
N LEU A 122 19.35 16.19 29.50
CA LEU A 122 19.37 16.81 30.82
C LEU A 122 20.64 16.44 31.59
N ARG A 123 21.03 15.17 31.61
CA ARG A 123 22.30 14.74 32.24
C ARG A 123 23.53 15.38 31.58
N THR A 124 23.51 15.51 30.26
CA THR A 124 24.63 16.12 29.52
C THR A 124 24.76 17.61 29.84
N VAL A 125 23.62 18.31 29.95
CA VAL A 125 23.54 19.72 30.36
C VAL A 125 23.97 19.91 31.82
N GLU A 126 23.56 19.03 32.72
CA GLU A 126 24.00 19.04 34.14
C GLU A 126 25.52 18.86 34.26
N LEU A 127 26.10 17.94 33.49
CA LEU A 127 27.56 17.74 33.44
C LEU A 127 28.29 18.97 32.87
N ALA A 128 27.74 19.60 31.83
CA ALA A 128 28.30 20.82 31.24
C ALA A 128 28.17 22.05 32.15
N THR A 129 27.11 22.12 32.95
CA THR A 129 26.85 23.25 33.87
C THR A 129 27.67 23.14 35.15
N ARG A 130 28.19 21.94 35.47
CA ARG A 130 29.12 21.77 36.59
C ARG A 130 30.39 22.57 36.26
N PRO A 131 30.70 23.65 37.00
CA PRO A 131 31.82 24.51 36.67
C PRO A 131 33.09 23.66 36.71
N GLN A 132 33.66 23.46 35.53
CA GLN A 132 34.97 22.86 35.33
C GLN A 132 35.94 23.77 36.08
N ARG A 133 36.24 23.38 37.32
CA ARG A 133 37.13 24.09 38.22
C ARG A 133 38.53 23.97 37.63
N ASP A 134 38.95 25.04 36.98
CA ASP A 134 40.31 25.45 36.64
C ASP A 134 41.31 24.33 36.32
N GLU A 135 41.46 24.04 35.03
CA GLU A 135 42.76 23.69 34.49
C GLU A 135 42.93 24.47 33.19
N VAL A 136 43.59 25.63 33.28
CA VAL A 136 44.02 26.42 32.13
C VAL A 136 45.12 25.62 31.43
N PRO A 137 44.90 25.09 30.20
CA PRO A 137 45.95 24.43 29.46
C PRO A 137 46.87 25.53 28.95
N THR A 138 47.97 25.71 29.67
CA THR A 138 49.06 26.57 29.25
C THR A 138 49.81 25.87 28.12
N THR A 139 50.11 26.61 27.05
CA THR A 139 51.00 26.26 25.93
C THR A 139 50.58 25.13 24.96
N ALA A 140 49.65 25.49 24.06
CA ALA A 140 49.80 25.46 22.60
C ALA A 140 50.47 24.24 21.93
N GLY A 141 49.96 23.03 22.18
CA GLY A 141 50.01 21.93 21.23
C GLY A 141 48.64 21.79 20.55
N ILE A 142 48.60 21.51 19.25
CA ILE A 142 47.35 21.06 18.60
C ILE A 142 47.07 19.67 19.16
N ASP A 143 46.05 19.55 20.02
CA ASP A 143 45.59 18.24 20.47
C ASP A 143 45.03 17.48 19.25
N ALA A 144 45.76 16.44 18.84
CA ALA A 144 45.44 15.65 17.68
C ALA A 144 44.08 14.98 17.82
N ASP A 145 43.70 14.52 19.02
CA ASP A 145 42.44 13.84 19.25
C ASP A 145 41.27 14.83 19.16
N ALA A 146 41.38 16.01 19.78
CA ALA A 146 40.38 17.06 19.66
C ALA A 146 40.24 17.61 18.22
N LEU A 147 41.31 17.56 17.43
CA LEU A 147 41.26 17.91 16.01
C LEU A 147 40.55 16.82 15.18
N VAL A 148 40.88 15.54 15.40
CA VAL A 148 40.21 14.40 14.74
C VAL A 148 38.71 14.39 15.03
N GLU A 149 38.30 14.65 16.27
CA GLU A 149 36.90 14.72 16.65
C GLU A 149 36.17 15.86 15.92
N ARG A 150 36.78 17.06 15.86
CA ARG A 150 36.21 18.20 15.12
C ARG A 150 36.08 17.94 13.62
N ILE A 151 37.07 17.28 13.02
CA ILE A 151 37.02 16.88 11.60
C ILE A 151 35.88 15.90 11.38
N THR A 152 35.79 14.88 12.22
CA THR A 152 34.74 13.85 12.16
C THR A 152 33.36 14.50 12.25
N ASN A 153 33.11 15.32 13.27
CA ASN A 153 31.84 16.01 13.46
C ASN A 153 31.49 16.94 12.30
N ARG A 154 32.48 17.65 11.74
CA ARG A 154 32.25 18.53 10.61
C ARG A 154 31.90 17.76 9.33
N VAL A 155 32.58 16.64 9.05
CA VAL A 155 32.31 15.81 7.87
C VAL A 155 30.95 15.11 7.99
N LEU A 156 30.58 14.65 9.19
CA LEU A 156 29.25 14.12 9.48
C LEU A 156 28.16 15.18 9.23
N ALA A 157 28.38 16.43 9.66
CA ALA A 157 27.45 17.54 9.43
C ALA A 157 27.24 17.89 7.95
N LEU A 158 28.18 17.53 7.07
CA LEU A 158 28.03 17.66 5.60
C LEU A 158 27.19 16.52 4.98
N GLY A 159 26.71 15.58 5.79
CA GLY A 159 25.85 14.46 5.36
C GLY A 159 26.63 13.22 4.90
N TYR A 160 27.90 13.12 5.28
CA TYR A 160 28.69 11.90 5.11
C TYR A 160 28.49 10.98 6.33
N ASP A 161 28.67 9.68 6.13
CA ASP A 161 28.61 8.63 7.14
C ASP A 161 29.93 7.83 7.19
N ARG A 162 30.21 7.13 8.30
CA ARG A 162 31.41 6.28 8.47
C ARG A 162 32.74 6.99 8.12
N VAL A 163 33.00 8.11 8.77
CA VAL A 163 34.23 8.89 8.57
C VAL A 163 35.43 8.17 9.20
N GLN A 164 36.51 8.05 8.44
CA GLN A 164 37.80 7.51 8.85
C GLN A 164 38.89 8.51 8.48
N VAL A 165 39.65 8.98 9.48
CA VAL A 165 40.84 9.79 9.23
C VAL A 165 41.96 8.85 8.81
N VAL A 166 42.49 9.05 7.60
CA VAL A 166 43.52 8.21 6.99
C VAL A 166 44.91 8.64 7.45
N SER A 167 45.12 9.93 7.69
CA SER A 167 46.37 10.44 8.23
C SER A 167 46.64 9.88 9.63
N GLY A 168 47.85 9.38 9.84
CA GLY A 168 48.28 8.82 11.13
C GLY A 168 48.34 9.90 12.21
N ARG A 169 48.17 9.52 13.48
CA ARG A 169 48.27 10.46 14.62
C ARG A 169 49.60 11.22 14.62
N ASP A 170 50.69 10.54 14.26
CA ASP A 170 52.02 11.15 14.20
C ASP A 170 52.13 12.22 13.09
N GLU A 171 51.44 12.04 11.96
CA GLU A 171 51.39 13.03 10.87
C GLU A 171 50.59 14.28 11.28
N ILE A 172 49.52 14.08 12.05
CA ILE A 172 48.70 15.17 12.60
C ILE A 172 49.51 15.94 13.67
N ALA A 173 50.24 15.23 14.52
CA ALA A 173 51.10 15.82 15.53
C ALA A 173 52.32 16.55 14.93
N ALA A 174 52.79 16.10 13.76
CA ALA A 174 53.89 16.72 13.02
C ALA A 174 53.48 17.98 12.23
N LEU A 175 52.22 18.42 12.32
CA LEU A 175 51.78 19.66 11.69
C LEU A 175 52.63 20.84 12.18
N PRO A 176 53.07 21.75 11.29
CA PRO A 176 53.84 22.94 11.65
C PRO A 176 53.15 23.74 12.76
N ALA A 177 53.91 24.49 13.55
CA ALA A 177 53.37 25.37 14.60
C ALA A 177 52.34 26.39 14.07
N ASP A 178 52.43 26.75 12.79
CA ASP A 178 51.46 27.59 12.07
C ASP A 178 50.09 26.92 11.90
N GLY A 179 49.99 25.63 12.27
CA GLY A 179 48.81 24.78 12.18
C GLY A 179 48.28 24.66 10.76
N ARG A 180 49.16 24.69 9.76
CA ARG A 180 48.79 24.54 8.35
C ARG A 180 49.13 23.14 7.87
N GLY A 181 48.15 22.45 7.31
CA GLY A 181 48.37 21.18 6.64
C GLY A 181 47.08 20.59 6.10
N GLU A 182 47.25 19.48 5.40
CA GLU A 182 46.16 18.72 4.80
C GLU A 182 46.06 17.37 5.53
N ILE A 183 44.85 17.02 5.97
CA ILE A 183 44.57 15.71 6.56
C ILE A 183 43.71 14.92 5.59
N LEU A 184 44.13 13.69 5.29
CA LEU A 184 43.39 12.77 4.43
C LEU A 184 42.25 12.13 5.23
N VAL A 185 41.06 12.12 4.63
CA VAL A 185 39.86 11.51 5.21
C VAL A 185 39.15 10.68 4.15
N GLU A 186 38.63 9.54 4.59
CA GLU A 186 37.71 8.70 3.84
C GLU A 186 36.36 8.73 4.54
N ALA A 187 35.28 8.92 3.81
CA ALA A 187 33.93 8.84 4.35
C ALA A 187 32.98 8.25 3.31
N ARG A 188 31.80 7.82 3.72
CA ARG A 188 30.75 7.39 2.80
C ARG A 188 29.67 8.44 2.66
N ARG A 189 28.96 8.41 1.53
CA ARG A 189 27.72 9.16 1.33
C ARG A 189 26.83 8.35 0.40
N ALA A 190 25.60 8.08 0.84
CA ALA A 190 24.67 7.22 0.11
C ALA A 190 25.29 5.85 -0.28
N GLY A 191 26.14 5.30 0.59
CA GLY A 191 26.80 4.00 0.38
C GLY A 191 28.05 4.02 -0.51
N VAL A 192 28.37 5.15 -1.17
CA VAL A 192 29.59 5.31 -1.99
C VAL A 192 30.73 5.85 -1.14
N ALA A 193 31.94 5.31 -1.27
CA ALA A 193 33.13 5.79 -0.56
C ALA A 193 33.74 7.00 -1.26
N HIS A 194 33.86 8.12 -0.55
CA HIS A 194 34.49 9.36 -0.98
C HIS A 194 35.82 9.54 -0.26
N LYS A 195 36.86 9.93 -1.01
CA LYS A 195 38.15 10.31 -0.44
C LYS A 195 38.30 11.81 -0.57
N GLY A 196 38.83 12.43 0.47
CA GLY A 196 38.99 13.87 0.51
C GLY A 196 40.13 14.30 1.39
N ARG A 197 40.34 15.62 1.39
CA ARG A 197 41.35 16.29 2.19
C ARG A 197 40.68 17.43 2.96
N VAL A 198 41.11 17.59 4.20
CA VAL A 198 40.67 18.66 5.07
C VAL A 198 41.85 19.61 5.25
N LEU A 199 41.68 20.84 4.79
CA LEU A 199 42.68 21.89 4.92
C LEU A 199 42.55 22.53 6.30
N ILE A 200 43.62 22.50 7.08
CA ILE A 200 43.68 23.08 8.42
C ILE A 200 44.55 24.33 8.37
N LYS A 201 44.13 25.36 9.10
CA LYS A 201 44.88 26.61 9.27
C LYS A 201 44.74 27.09 10.71
N GLY A 202 45.86 27.21 11.43
CA GLY A 202 45.87 27.62 12.84
C GLY A 202 45.02 26.70 13.74
N GLY A 203 45.06 25.38 13.49
CA GLY A 203 44.31 24.38 14.28
C GLY A 203 42.79 24.42 14.10
N ARG A 204 42.29 25.10 13.05
CA ARG A 204 40.88 25.14 12.65
C ARG A 204 40.71 24.60 11.23
N ILE A 205 39.58 23.95 10.99
CA ILE A 205 39.17 23.49 9.66
C ILE A 205 38.89 24.73 8.80
N ALA A 206 39.68 24.92 7.76
CA ALA A 206 39.54 26.03 6.82
C ALA A 206 38.69 25.62 5.61
N ASP A 207 38.92 24.41 5.08
CA ASP A 207 38.19 23.89 3.93
C ASP A 207 38.11 22.35 3.93
N ILE A 208 37.12 21.79 3.25
CA ILE A 208 36.92 20.34 3.09
C ILE A 208 36.60 20.05 1.63
N ASP A 209 37.51 19.35 0.96
CA ASP A 209 37.36 18.90 -0.44
C ASP A 209 37.16 17.38 -0.45
N MET A 210 35.97 16.92 -0.84
CA MET A 210 35.59 15.50 -0.89
C MET A 210 35.29 15.10 -2.33
N GLN A 211 36.06 14.16 -2.87
CA GLN A 211 35.91 13.72 -4.26
C GLN A 211 35.28 12.32 -4.32
N PRO A 212 34.29 12.12 -5.21
CA PRO A 212 33.77 10.79 -5.46
C PRO A 212 34.81 9.92 -6.18
N PRO A 213 34.75 8.60 -6.02
CA PRO A 213 35.73 7.68 -6.59
C PRO A 213 35.68 7.66 -8.12
N TYR A 214 34.53 7.98 -8.71
CA TYR A 214 34.33 8.06 -10.15
C TYR A 214 34.88 9.35 -10.79
N ALA A 215 35.27 10.37 -10.01
CA ALA A 215 35.90 11.57 -10.57
C ALA A 215 37.36 11.34 -10.98
N MET A 216 37.98 10.23 -10.57
CA MET A 216 39.37 9.89 -10.92
C MET A 216 39.52 9.09 -12.22
N PHE A 217 38.42 8.67 -12.85
CA PHE A 217 38.43 7.94 -14.12
C PHE A 217 37.74 8.80 -15.19
N PRO A 218 38.50 9.36 -16.17
CA PRO A 218 37.96 10.20 -17.24
C PRO A 218 37.09 9.43 -18.24
#